data_AF-A0A5C7QEG9-F1
#
_entry.id   AF-A0A5C7QEG9-F1
#
_cell.length_a   1.000
_cell.length_b   1.000
_cell.length_c   1.000
_cell.angle_alpha   90.00
_cell.angle_beta   90.00
_cell.angle_gamma   90.00
#
_symmetry.space_group_name_H-M   'P 1'
#
loop_
_entity.id
_entity.type
_entity.pdbx_description
1 polymer ?
#
loop_
_entity_poly.entity_id
_entity_poly.type
_entity_poly.pdbx_seq_one_letter_code
_entity_poly.pdbx_strand_id
1 'polypeptide(L)'
;MDDRERAEQPETGYRYTQAQIDRRLTKHMQDAAISQGLRVADAWSDWLCITEMTLRMTPVHAKSVFEHGTLAQDPPEIAAEWARIKARYGDGFQHLEAAYGDLLHCIQPIAGIEPEIRDVLGPLHMAIGNANIKLGQFFTPWELSLVAAQSTMEGAATLVYQRMEQAIRSNPMLAMMTPQTDGWINDDNARSIAESLLPIVWERYDTVTIYDPSCGSGGMLLAAAAILPRWMVVMGLVAFYGQDLSRDCTRMTQINMMLFGLNGWGLRFTTAMAHLRESPLAKRFREEVPPTAPEPMIASVSVCPTDTMYPDIEIGAQGALFNLH
;
A
#
# COMPACT_ATOMS: atom_id res chain seq x y z
N MET A 1 -22.79 8.15 22.70
CA MET A 1 -22.32 7.04 21.86
C MET A 1 -23.45 6.04 21.86
N ASP A 2 -24.08 5.80 20.71
CA ASP A 2 -25.28 4.96 20.61
C ASP A 2 -24.88 3.49 20.76
N ASP A 3 -25.61 2.74 21.61
CA ASP A 3 -25.32 1.35 22.00
C ASP A 3 -25.37 0.35 20.83
N ARG A 4 -25.71 0.82 19.62
CA ARG A 4 -25.69 0.05 18.36
C ARG A 4 -24.31 -0.07 17.71
N GLU A 5 -23.31 0.72 18.13
CA GLU A 5 -21.94 0.65 17.57
C GLU A 5 -21.02 -0.35 18.30
N ARG A 6 -21.48 -0.96 19.40
CA ARG A 6 -20.66 -1.87 20.24
C ARG A 6 -20.74 -3.35 19.85
N ALA A 7 -21.60 -3.70 18.91
CA ALA A 7 -21.91 -5.08 18.55
C ALA A 7 -21.59 -5.37 17.08
N GLU A 8 -20.31 -5.34 16.73
CA GLU A 8 -19.72 -5.94 15.52
C GLU A 8 -18.20 -5.73 15.61
N GLN A 9 -17.52 -6.46 16.50
CA GLN A 9 -16.09 -6.73 16.26
C GLN A 9 -16.07 -7.77 15.14
N PRO A 10 -15.55 -7.44 13.94
CA PRO A 10 -15.59 -8.39 12.85
C PRO A 10 -14.67 -9.56 13.16
N GLU A 11 -15.16 -10.80 12.95
CA GLU A 11 -14.35 -12.03 12.91
C GLU A 11 -13.33 -12.01 11.75
N THR A 12 -13.36 -10.98 10.91
CA THR A 12 -12.46 -10.78 9.77
C THR A 12 -11.31 -9.85 10.19
N GLY A 13 -10.09 -10.13 9.73
CA GLY A 13 -8.87 -9.37 10.04
C GLY A 13 -8.81 -7.93 9.50
N TYR A 14 -9.94 -7.20 9.52
CA TYR A 14 -10.08 -5.82 9.08
C TYR A 14 -10.58 -4.91 10.21
N ARG A 15 -10.00 -3.71 10.31
CA ARG A 15 -10.42 -2.71 11.28
C ARG A 15 -11.68 -1.97 10.81
N TYR A 16 -11.89 -1.93 9.50
CA TYR A 16 -13.10 -1.43 8.85
C TYR A 16 -13.52 -2.33 7.69
N THR A 17 -14.81 -2.62 7.58
CA THR A 17 -15.41 -3.26 6.40
C THR A 17 -15.37 -2.32 5.19
N GLN A 18 -15.52 -2.85 3.97
CA GLN A 18 -15.59 -2.00 2.76
C GLN A 18 -16.69 -0.94 2.88
N ALA A 19 -17.86 -1.30 3.40
CA ALA A 19 -18.97 -0.36 3.59
C ALA A 19 -18.64 0.78 4.58
N GLN A 20 -17.86 0.48 5.63
CA GLN A 20 -17.39 1.50 6.57
C GLN A 20 -16.38 2.44 5.92
N ILE A 21 -15.44 1.92 5.13
CA ILE A 21 -14.47 2.71 4.36
C ILE A 21 -15.23 3.60 3.36
N ASP A 22 -16.14 3.04 2.58
CA ASP A 22 -16.93 3.75 1.58
C ASP A 22 -17.68 4.93 2.21
N ARG A 23 -18.37 4.69 3.33
CA ARG A 23 -19.11 5.72 4.06
C ARG A 23 -18.21 6.84 4.57
N ARG A 24 -17.07 6.49 5.19
CA ARG A 24 -16.17 7.46 5.81
C ARG A 24 -15.45 8.31 4.77
N LEU A 25 -14.84 7.68 3.77
CA LEU A 25 -14.09 8.39 2.74
C LEU A 25 -15.04 9.23 1.86
N THR A 26 -16.24 8.73 1.54
CA THR A 26 -17.25 9.53 0.84
C THR A 26 -17.62 10.78 1.63
N LYS A 27 -17.82 10.65 2.94
CA LYS A 27 -18.12 11.79 3.82
C LYS A 27 -16.98 12.82 3.82
N HIS A 28 -15.73 12.40 3.95
CA HIS A 28 -14.59 13.32 3.90
C HIS A 28 -14.48 14.06 2.56
N MET A 29 -14.74 13.36 1.44
CA MET A 29 -14.74 13.99 0.11
C MET A 29 -15.87 15.02 -0.04
N GLN A 30 -17.05 14.72 0.50
CA GLN A 30 -18.18 15.66 0.53
C GLN A 30 -17.86 16.88 1.39
N ASP A 31 -17.33 16.68 2.60
CA ASP A 31 -16.99 17.76 3.53
C ASP A 31 -15.88 18.66 2.94
N ALA A 32 -14.84 18.06 2.33
CA ALA A 32 -13.79 18.79 1.61
C ALA A 32 -14.38 19.63 0.46
N ALA A 33 -15.27 19.05 -0.35
CA ALA A 33 -15.89 19.73 -1.48
C ALA A 33 -16.78 20.89 -1.02
N ILE A 34 -17.63 20.67 0.00
CA ILE A 34 -18.54 21.68 0.55
C ILE A 34 -17.75 22.86 1.13
N SER A 35 -16.65 22.60 1.83
CA SER A 35 -15.85 23.64 2.48
C SER A 35 -15.33 24.72 1.53
N GLN A 36 -15.18 24.40 0.24
CA GLN A 36 -14.64 25.28 -0.80
C GLN A 36 -15.56 25.48 -2.01
N GLY A 37 -16.82 25.01 -1.93
CA GLY A 37 -17.77 25.11 -3.04
C GLY A 37 -17.33 24.34 -4.30
N LEU A 38 -16.65 23.21 -4.13
CA LEU A 38 -16.17 22.34 -5.22
C LEU A 38 -17.17 21.23 -5.54
N ARG A 39 -17.00 20.57 -6.68
CA ARG A 39 -17.67 19.30 -6.93
C ARG A 39 -16.93 18.19 -6.19
N VAL A 40 -17.67 17.19 -5.70
CA VAL A 40 -17.09 16.01 -5.04
C VAL A 40 -16.08 15.29 -5.96
N ALA A 41 -16.34 15.27 -7.27
CA ALA A 41 -15.39 14.76 -8.26
C ALA A 41 -14.05 15.51 -8.27
N ASP A 42 -14.06 16.83 -8.10
CA ASP A 42 -12.81 17.61 -8.06
C ASP A 42 -12.03 17.35 -6.78
N ALA A 43 -12.73 17.21 -5.64
CA ALA A 43 -12.13 16.82 -4.36
C ALA A 43 -11.52 15.42 -4.41
N TRP A 44 -12.22 14.49 -5.04
CA TRP A 44 -11.72 13.15 -5.29
C TRP A 44 -10.43 13.13 -6.12
N SER A 45 -10.40 13.81 -7.27
CA SER A 45 -9.21 13.84 -8.13
C SER A 45 -8.00 14.49 -7.44
N ASP A 46 -8.22 15.56 -6.66
CA ASP A 46 -7.16 16.19 -5.85
C ASP A 46 -6.69 15.25 -4.72
N TRP A 47 -7.62 14.56 -4.05
CA TRP A 47 -7.29 13.59 -3.01
C TRP A 47 -6.49 12.39 -3.53
N LEU A 48 -6.85 11.85 -4.69
CA LEU A 48 -6.05 10.81 -5.35
C LEU A 48 -4.65 11.34 -5.68
N CYS A 49 -4.54 12.57 -6.19
CA CYS A 49 -3.25 13.17 -6.52
C CYS A 49 -2.36 13.27 -5.28
N ILE A 50 -2.86 13.83 -4.19
CA ILE A 50 -2.06 14.04 -2.98
C ILE A 50 -1.75 12.72 -2.26
N THR A 51 -2.68 11.76 -2.28
CA THR A 51 -2.47 10.42 -1.72
C THR A 51 -1.35 9.68 -2.47
N GLU A 52 -1.39 9.68 -3.81
CA GLU A 52 -0.33 9.08 -4.64
C GLU A 52 1.03 9.69 -4.34
N MET A 53 1.13 11.03 -4.35
CA MET A 53 2.39 11.74 -4.09
C MET A 53 2.91 11.47 -2.68
N THR A 54 2.01 11.42 -1.68
CA THR A 54 2.37 11.12 -0.28
C THR A 54 2.97 9.72 -0.18
N LEU A 55 2.29 8.72 -0.73
CA LEU A 55 2.77 7.34 -0.72
C LEU A 55 4.12 7.21 -1.45
N ARG A 56 4.26 7.88 -2.61
CA ARG A 56 5.49 7.87 -3.40
C ARG A 56 6.68 8.50 -2.68
N MET A 57 6.45 9.60 -1.96
CA MET A 57 7.51 10.34 -1.26
C MET A 57 7.81 9.80 0.14
N THR A 58 6.90 9.06 0.76
CA THR A 58 7.07 8.48 2.11
C THR A 58 8.42 7.77 2.29
N PRO A 59 8.85 6.81 1.45
CA PRO A 59 10.15 6.15 1.63
C PRO A 59 11.35 7.08 1.42
N VAL A 60 11.22 8.10 0.58
CA VAL A 60 12.26 9.11 0.35
C VAL A 60 12.44 9.99 1.58
N HIS A 61 11.35 10.49 2.15
CA HIS A 61 11.39 11.27 3.38
C HIS A 61 11.88 10.46 4.57
N ALA A 62 11.43 9.21 4.71
CA ALA A 62 11.88 8.31 5.77
C ALA A 62 13.41 8.13 5.77
N LYS A 63 13.98 7.89 4.58
CA LYS A 63 15.43 7.80 4.39
C LYS A 63 16.14 9.10 4.75
N SER A 64 15.65 10.25 4.25
CA SER A 64 16.25 11.55 4.56
C SER A 64 16.20 11.89 6.06
N VAL A 65 15.10 11.55 6.75
CA VAL A 65 14.99 11.76 8.21
C VAL A 65 16.01 10.89 8.95
N PHE A 66 16.24 9.66 8.50
CA PHE A 66 17.26 8.79 9.07
C PHE A 66 18.69 9.31 8.82
N GLU A 67 19.01 9.75 7.59
CA GLU A 67 20.36 10.19 7.20
C GLU A 67 20.69 11.62 7.67
N HIS A 68 19.70 12.51 7.73
CA HIS A 68 19.89 13.96 7.88
C HIS A 68 19.04 14.59 9.00
N GLY A 69 18.09 13.85 9.57
CA GLY A 69 17.19 14.38 10.61
C GLY A 69 16.08 15.30 10.08
N THR A 70 15.99 15.51 8.77
CA THR A 70 15.00 16.38 8.12
C THR A 70 14.32 15.67 6.94
N LEU A 71 13.12 16.12 6.58
CA LEU A 71 12.44 15.64 5.38
C LEU A 71 13.25 15.95 4.11
N ALA A 72 13.17 15.06 3.13
CA ALA A 72 13.71 15.32 1.79
C ALA A 72 13.01 16.50 1.12
N GLN A 73 13.70 17.20 0.23
CA GLN A 73 13.07 18.18 -0.64
C GLN A 73 12.23 17.47 -1.70
N ASP A 74 10.97 17.88 -1.83
CA ASP A 74 10.09 17.36 -2.88
C ASP A 74 10.56 17.79 -4.28
N PRO A 75 10.42 16.91 -5.29
CA PRO A 75 10.54 17.29 -6.68
C PRO A 75 9.64 18.50 -7.03
N PRO A 76 10.08 19.43 -7.89
CA PRO A 76 9.34 20.67 -8.17
C PRO A 76 7.89 20.46 -8.59
N GLU A 77 7.62 19.41 -9.37
CA GLU A 77 6.28 19.04 -9.83
C GLU A 77 5.38 18.55 -8.69
N ILE A 78 5.92 17.83 -7.71
CA ILE A 78 5.19 17.39 -6.52
C ILE A 78 4.94 18.59 -5.61
N ALA A 79 5.97 19.40 -5.36
CA ALA A 79 5.86 20.60 -4.53
C ALA A 79 4.81 21.59 -5.07
N ALA A 80 4.76 21.77 -6.40
CA ALA A 80 3.78 22.64 -7.05
C ALA A 80 2.34 22.13 -6.89
N GLU A 81 2.09 20.83 -7.06
CA GLU A 81 0.76 20.25 -6.85
C GLU A 81 0.34 20.32 -5.37
N TRP A 82 1.25 20.06 -4.44
CA TRP A 82 1.00 20.25 -3.01
C TRP A 82 0.62 21.69 -2.67
N ALA A 83 1.36 22.67 -3.20
CA ALA A 83 1.05 24.08 -2.99
C ALA A 83 -0.32 24.45 -3.58
N ARG A 84 -0.62 23.98 -4.80
CA ARG A 84 -1.90 24.21 -5.47
C ARG A 84 -3.07 23.63 -4.66
N ILE A 85 -2.96 22.38 -4.20
CA ILE A 85 -4.02 21.71 -3.46
C ILE A 85 -4.19 22.38 -2.09
N LYS A 86 -3.12 22.59 -1.32
CA LYS A 86 -3.23 23.29 -0.01
C LYS A 86 -3.85 24.67 -0.15
N ALA A 87 -3.46 25.45 -1.15
CA ALA A 87 -4.05 26.76 -1.42
C ALA A 87 -5.54 26.68 -1.79
N ARG A 88 -5.94 25.64 -2.55
CA ARG A 88 -7.33 25.40 -2.93
C ARG A 88 -8.22 25.07 -1.73
N TYR A 89 -7.72 24.28 -0.77
CA TYR A 89 -8.53 23.79 0.34
C TYR A 89 -8.48 24.61 1.61
N GLY A 90 -7.41 25.40 1.86
CA GLY A 90 -7.25 26.14 3.10
C GLY A 90 -7.49 25.24 4.32
N ASP A 91 -8.32 25.68 5.27
CA ASP A 91 -8.70 24.89 6.45
C ASP A 91 -9.45 23.59 6.11
N GLY A 92 -10.11 23.54 4.96
CA GLY A 92 -10.79 22.34 4.45
C GLY A 92 -9.84 21.20 4.10
N PHE A 93 -8.53 21.46 4.04
CA PHE A 93 -7.49 20.47 3.76
C PHE A 93 -7.50 19.32 4.79
N GLN A 94 -7.88 19.60 6.04
CA GLN A 94 -8.01 18.60 7.11
C GLN A 94 -8.91 17.41 6.74
N HIS A 95 -9.89 17.61 5.86
CA HIS A 95 -10.76 16.53 5.39
C HIS A 95 -10.03 15.58 4.44
N LEU A 96 -9.11 16.09 3.63
CA LEU A 96 -8.26 15.28 2.77
C LEU A 96 -7.25 14.47 3.60
N GLU A 97 -6.69 15.08 4.65
CA GLU A 97 -5.80 14.40 5.61
C GLU A 97 -6.53 13.28 6.36
N ALA A 98 -7.74 13.56 6.84
CA ALA A 98 -8.57 12.58 7.53
C ALA A 98 -8.93 11.39 6.61
N ALA A 99 -9.26 11.67 5.35
CA ALA A 99 -9.50 10.62 4.34
C ALA A 99 -8.26 9.76 4.08
N TYR A 100 -7.07 10.36 4.02
CA TYR A 100 -5.82 9.61 3.90
C TYR A 100 -5.56 8.74 5.14
N GLY A 101 -5.78 9.27 6.35
CA GLY A 101 -5.68 8.50 7.58
C GLY A 101 -6.62 7.29 7.59
N ASP A 102 -7.89 7.48 7.20
CA ASP A 102 -8.86 6.39 7.08
C ASP A 102 -8.47 5.36 6.01
N LEU A 103 -7.88 5.79 4.88
CA LEU A 103 -7.36 4.88 3.86
C LEU A 103 -6.24 3.98 4.42
N LEU A 104 -5.31 4.52 5.20
CA LEU A 104 -4.21 3.73 5.76
C LEU A 104 -4.67 2.62 6.71
N HIS A 105 -5.83 2.77 7.37
CA HIS A 105 -6.41 1.70 8.17
C HIS A 105 -6.77 0.45 7.35
N CYS A 106 -6.94 0.58 6.03
CA CYS A 106 -7.23 -0.53 5.14
C CYS A 106 -6.04 -1.49 4.99
N ILE A 107 -4.82 -1.01 5.28
CA ILE A 107 -3.57 -1.77 5.12
C ILE A 107 -2.86 -2.06 6.45
N GLN A 108 -3.50 -1.76 7.59
CA GLN A 108 -2.90 -2.05 8.88
C GLN A 108 -3.02 -3.55 9.20
N PRO A 109 -1.90 -4.23 9.54
CA PRO A 109 -1.96 -5.57 10.08
C PRO A 109 -2.74 -5.61 11.40
N ILE A 110 -3.54 -6.65 11.60
CA ILE A 110 -4.31 -6.86 12.84
C ILE A 110 -3.81 -8.12 13.50
N ALA A 111 -3.35 -8.01 14.75
CA ALA A 111 -2.74 -9.12 15.49
C ALA A 111 -1.59 -9.80 14.70
N GLY A 112 -0.81 -9.02 13.94
CA GLY A 112 0.30 -9.52 13.11
C GLY A 112 -0.14 -10.20 11.80
N ILE A 113 -1.44 -10.23 11.50
CA ILE A 113 -1.99 -10.76 10.26
C ILE A 113 -2.02 -9.64 9.23
N GLU A 114 -1.30 -9.85 8.12
CA GLU A 114 -1.31 -8.95 6.98
C GLU A 114 -2.69 -8.91 6.32
N PRO A 115 -3.17 -7.73 5.88
CA PRO A 115 -4.45 -7.61 5.21
C PRO A 115 -4.42 -8.30 3.84
N GLU A 116 -5.55 -8.88 3.44
CA GLU A 116 -5.67 -9.48 2.10
C GLU A 116 -5.60 -8.39 1.03
N ILE A 117 -4.97 -8.74 -0.10
CA ILE A 117 -4.92 -7.87 -1.28
C ILE A 117 -6.33 -7.75 -1.86
N ARG A 118 -6.80 -6.52 -2.05
CA ARG A 118 -8.13 -6.24 -2.60
C ARG A 118 -8.19 -4.86 -3.25
N ASP A 119 -9.20 -4.62 -4.08
CA ASP A 119 -9.45 -3.28 -4.61
C ASP A 119 -10.21 -2.42 -3.59
N VAL A 120 -9.52 -1.45 -2.98
CA VAL A 120 -10.11 -0.53 -2.00
C VAL A 120 -10.78 0.67 -2.68
N LEU A 121 -10.21 1.15 -3.79
CA LEU A 121 -10.59 2.43 -4.40
C LEU A 121 -11.63 2.31 -5.51
N GLY A 122 -11.71 1.18 -6.21
CA GLY A 122 -12.74 0.93 -7.23
C GLY A 122 -14.18 1.02 -6.67
N PRO A 123 -14.52 0.24 -5.62
CA PRO A 123 -15.84 0.32 -4.99
C PRO A 123 -16.16 1.73 -4.47
N LEU A 124 -15.19 2.38 -3.82
CA LEU A 124 -15.33 3.75 -3.32
C LEU A 124 -15.60 4.75 -4.45
N HIS A 125 -14.89 4.65 -5.58
CA HIS A 125 -15.10 5.50 -6.74
C HIS A 125 -16.51 5.36 -7.31
N MET A 126 -17.06 4.14 -7.32
CA MET A 126 -18.46 3.92 -7.69
C MET A 126 -19.42 4.51 -6.65
N ALA A 127 -19.15 4.33 -5.36
CA ALA A 127 -19.99 4.82 -4.26
C ALA A 127 -20.11 6.35 -4.23
N ILE A 128 -19.01 7.07 -4.54
CA ILE A 128 -19.00 8.53 -4.68
C ILE A 128 -19.83 8.99 -5.90
N GLY A 129 -20.09 8.11 -6.87
CA GLY A 129 -20.82 8.43 -8.09
C GLY A 129 -19.97 9.13 -9.16
N ASN A 130 -18.64 9.03 -9.04
CA ASN A 130 -17.70 9.65 -9.98
C ASN A 130 -17.46 8.81 -11.25
N ALA A 131 -17.90 7.54 -11.26
CA ALA A 131 -17.80 6.70 -12.45
C ALA A 131 -18.56 7.33 -13.63
N ASN A 132 -17.86 7.55 -14.73
CA ASN A 132 -18.51 8.07 -15.94
C ASN A 132 -19.24 6.94 -16.67
N ILE A 133 -20.47 6.67 -16.24
CA ILE A 133 -21.34 5.62 -16.80
C ILE A 133 -21.53 5.79 -18.32
N LYS A 134 -21.51 7.03 -18.84
CA LYS A 134 -21.62 7.31 -20.28
C LYS A 134 -20.38 6.91 -21.08
N LEU A 135 -19.22 6.80 -20.44
CA LEU A 135 -17.99 6.26 -21.02
C LEU A 135 -17.84 4.75 -20.75
N GLY A 136 -18.85 4.09 -20.17
CA GLY A 136 -18.81 2.65 -19.90
C GLY A 136 -17.84 2.25 -18.79
N GLN A 137 -17.50 3.15 -17.86
CA GLN A 137 -16.66 2.80 -16.70
C GLN A 137 -17.43 1.86 -15.75
N PHE A 138 -17.20 0.56 -15.93
CA PHE A 138 -17.60 -0.50 -15.01
C PHE A 138 -16.34 -1.15 -14.47
N PHE A 139 -16.24 -1.28 -13.14
CA PHE A 139 -15.14 -2.03 -12.54
C PHE A 139 -15.52 -3.51 -12.48
N THR A 140 -14.60 -4.37 -12.90
CA THR A 140 -14.81 -5.83 -12.83
C THR A 140 -14.96 -6.22 -11.36
N PRO A 141 -16.07 -6.88 -10.96
CA PRO A 141 -16.23 -7.41 -9.61
C PRO A 141 -15.04 -8.26 -9.17
N TRP A 142 -14.72 -8.21 -7.88
CA TRP A 142 -13.52 -8.83 -7.32
C TRP A 142 -13.45 -10.33 -7.60
N GLU A 143 -14.56 -11.03 -7.43
CA GLU A 143 -14.67 -12.48 -7.60
C GLU A 143 -14.42 -12.90 -9.06
N LEU A 144 -14.88 -12.09 -10.01
CA LEU A 144 -14.61 -12.33 -11.44
C LEU A 144 -13.15 -12.08 -11.78
N SER A 145 -12.55 -11.06 -11.17
CA SER A 145 -11.12 -10.78 -11.32
C SER A 145 -10.27 -11.93 -10.77
N LEU A 146 -10.64 -12.50 -9.62
CA LEU A 146 -9.97 -13.68 -9.04
C LEU A 146 -10.07 -14.92 -9.93
N VAL A 147 -11.26 -15.26 -10.42
CA VAL A 147 -11.43 -16.42 -11.31
C VAL A 147 -10.61 -16.24 -12.60
N ALA A 148 -10.60 -15.04 -13.18
CA ALA A 148 -9.81 -14.73 -14.37
C ALA A 148 -8.30 -14.86 -14.08
N ALA A 149 -7.82 -14.32 -12.96
CA ALA A 149 -6.42 -14.43 -12.54
C ALA A 149 -6.01 -15.90 -12.35
N GLN A 150 -6.79 -16.67 -11.58
CA GLN A 150 -6.53 -18.10 -11.35
C GLN A 150 -6.45 -18.90 -12.65
N SER A 151 -7.34 -18.60 -13.60
CA SER A 151 -7.40 -19.32 -14.88
C SER A 151 -6.27 -18.95 -15.84
N THR A 152 -5.75 -17.72 -15.76
CA THR A 152 -4.75 -17.21 -16.72
C THR A 152 -3.31 -17.25 -16.19
N MET A 153 -3.12 -17.44 -14.89
CA MET A 153 -1.83 -17.27 -14.21
C MET A 153 -1.39 -18.49 -13.38
N GLU A 154 -1.94 -19.67 -13.63
CA GLU A 154 -1.63 -20.93 -12.92
C GLU A 154 -0.12 -21.25 -12.81
N GLY A 155 0.71 -20.77 -13.75
CA GLY A 155 2.17 -20.97 -13.77
C GLY A 155 3.02 -19.79 -13.29
N ALA A 156 2.43 -18.70 -12.79
CA ALA A 156 3.17 -17.46 -12.52
C ALA A 156 4.23 -17.61 -11.41
N ALA A 157 3.91 -18.30 -10.31
CA ALA A 157 4.86 -18.57 -9.23
C ALA A 157 6.03 -19.46 -9.69
N THR A 158 5.74 -20.51 -10.45
CA THR A 158 6.76 -21.38 -11.04
C THR A 158 7.69 -20.61 -11.97
N LEU A 159 7.14 -19.69 -12.77
CA LEU A 159 7.96 -18.82 -13.62
C LEU A 159 8.89 -17.94 -12.79
N VAL A 160 8.43 -17.38 -11.66
CA VAL A 160 9.29 -16.63 -10.72
C VAL A 160 10.47 -17.48 -10.26
N TYR A 161 10.25 -18.74 -9.87
CA TYR A 161 11.33 -19.65 -9.48
C TYR A 161 12.33 -19.89 -10.60
N GLN A 162 11.86 -20.15 -11.82
CA GLN A 162 12.72 -20.33 -12.99
C GLN A 162 13.58 -19.09 -13.27
N ARG A 163 13.00 -17.88 -13.14
CA ARG A 163 13.75 -16.62 -13.29
C ARG A 163 14.80 -16.43 -12.20
N MET A 164 14.50 -16.84 -10.96
CA MET A 164 15.47 -16.81 -9.86
C MET A 164 16.63 -17.78 -10.13
N GLU A 165 16.34 -19.00 -10.58
CA GLU A 165 17.37 -19.98 -10.94
C GLU A 165 18.29 -19.46 -12.05
N GLN A 166 17.70 -18.88 -13.10
CA GLN A 166 18.45 -18.28 -14.21
C GLN A 166 19.36 -17.14 -13.73
N ALA A 167 18.84 -16.24 -12.90
CA ALA A 167 19.61 -15.13 -12.35
C ALA A 167 20.80 -15.63 -11.50
N ILE A 168 20.56 -16.60 -10.61
CA ILE A 168 21.58 -17.19 -9.75
C ILE A 168 22.67 -17.91 -10.57
N ARG A 169 22.27 -18.73 -11.55
CA ARG A 169 23.21 -19.46 -12.44
C ARG A 169 24.02 -18.54 -13.34
N SER A 170 23.51 -17.35 -13.67
CA SER A 170 24.25 -16.36 -14.45
C SER A 170 25.42 -15.72 -13.69
N ASN A 171 25.48 -15.91 -12.37
CA ASN A 171 26.63 -15.52 -11.54
C ASN A 171 27.60 -16.72 -11.41
N PRO A 172 28.86 -16.63 -11.91
CA PRO A 172 29.79 -17.76 -11.91
C PRO A 172 30.08 -18.35 -10.53
N MET A 173 30.17 -17.50 -9.50
CA MET A 173 30.49 -17.96 -8.15
C MET A 173 29.30 -18.70 -7.52
N LEU A 174 28.09 -18.15 -7.65
CA LEU A 174 26.89 -18.82 -7.14
C LEU A 174 26.60 -20.11 -7.92
N ALA A 175 26.80 -20.13 -9.24
CA ALA A 175 26.65 -21.32 -10.05
C ALA A 175 27.53 -22.48 -9.58
N MET A 176 28.71 -22.24 -9.02
CA MET A 176 29.55 -23.30 -8.44
C MET A 176 29.05 -23.82 -7.09
N MET A 177 28.27 -23.00 -6.36
CA MET A 177 27.81 -23.28 -5.00
C MET A 177 26.37 -23.78 -4.91
N THR A 178 25.59 -23.68 -5.99
CA THR A 178 24.18 -24.06 -6.03
C THR A 178 23.93 -25.36 -6.81
N PRO A 179 22.82 -26.07 -6.56
CA PRO A 179 22.42 -27.22 -7.36
C PRO A 179 22.29 -26.89 -8.85
N GLN A 180 22.73 -27.83 -9.70
CA GLN A 180 22.64 -27.71 -11.16
C GLN A 180 21.39 -28.38 -11.75
N THR A 181 20.63 -29.09 -10.92
CA THR A 181 19.33 -29.66 -11.30
C THR A 181 18.29 -28.56 -11.45
N ASP A 182 17.44 -28.62 -12.46
CA ASP A 182 16.32 -27.68 -12.64
C ASP A 182 15.25 -27.90 -11.58
N GLY A 183 14.55 -26.82 -11.20
CA GLY A 183 13.47 -26.87 -10.22
C GLY A 183 13.93 -27.13 -8.79
N TRP A 184 15.18 -26.77 -8.47
CA TRP A 184 15.71 -26.84 -7.11
C TRP A 184 15.19 -25.68 -6.25
N ILE A 185 14.73 -24.58 -6.87
CA ILE A 185 13.95 -23.53 -6.22
C ILE A 185 12.47 -23.91 -6.31
N ASN A 186 11.82 -24.02 -5.16
CA ASN A 186 10.42 -24.44 -5.04
C ASN A 186 9.75 -23.77 -3.83
N ASP A 187 8.47 -24.06 -3.61
CA ASP A 187 7.67 -23.42 -2.56
C ASP A 187 8.29 -23.50 -1.16
N ASP A 188 9.03 -24.57 -0.85
CA ASP A 188 9.61 -24.80 0.49
C ASP A 188 10.83 -23.91 0.77
N ASN A 189 11.61 -23.58 -0.26
CA ASN A 189 12.90 -22.90 -0.08
C ASN A 189 13.00 -21.54 -0.79
N ALA A 190 12.08 -21.22 -1.69
CA ALA A 190 12.20 -20.07 -2.57
C ALA A 190 12.29 -18.75 -1.81
N ARG A 191 11.51 -18.59 -0.73
CA ARG A 191 11.57 -17.38 0.09
C ARG A 191 12.95 -17.17 0.70
N SER A 192 13.52 -18.20 1.32
CA SER A 192 14.85 -18.10 1.95
C SER A 192 15.95 -17.80 0.92
N ILE A 193 15.85 -18.43 -0.26
CA ILE A 193 16.76 -18.17 -1.38
C ILE A 193 16.60 -16.75 -1.90
N ALA A 194 15.36 -16.27 -2.05
CA ALA A 194 15.06 -14.92 -2.47
C ALA A 194 15.64 -13.89 -1.49
N GLU A 195 15.49 -14.10 -0.18
CA GLU A 195 16.01 -13.19 0.84
C GLU A 195 17.55 -13.22 0.93
N SER A 196 18.18 -14.38 0.68
CA SER A 196 19.62 -14.56 0.91
C SER A 196 20.50 -14.36 -0.34
N LEU A 197 20.08 -14.89 -1.49
CA LEU A 197 20.91 -14.96 -2.70
C LEU A 197 20.48 -13.95 -3.76
N LEU A 198 19.18 -13.69 -3.88
CA LEU A 198 18.67 -12.81 -4.93
C LEU A 198 19.21 -11.36 -4.84
N PRO A 199 19.46 -10.74 -3.67
CA PRO A 199 20.06 -9.42 -3.60
C PRO A 199 21.43 -9.34 -4.30
N ILE A 200 22.19 -10.43 -4.31
CA ILE A 200 23.52 -10.51 -4.96
C ILE A 200 23.39 -10.48 -6.49
N VAL A 201 22.29 -10.99 -7.03
CA VAL A 201 22.05 -11.14 -8.47
C VAL A 201 20.84 -10.35 -8.96
N TRP A 202 20.39 -9.36 -8.21
CA TRP A 202 19.16 -8.61 -8.50
C TRP A 202 19.18 -7.99 -9.90
N GLU A 203 20.32 -7.39 -10.29
CA GLU A 203 20.50 -6.79 -11.63
C GLU A 203 20.44 -7.81 -12.78
N ARG A 204 20.50 -9.10 -12.47
CA ARG A 204 20.45 -10.22 -13.44
C ARG A 204 19.09 -10.92 -13.45
N TYR A 205 18.20 -10.55 -12.54
CA TYR A 205 16.87 -11.13 -12.44
C TYR A 205 15.94 -10.52 -13.50
N ASP A 206 15.45 -11.36 -14.42
CA ASP A 206 14.42 -10.96 -15.37
C ASP A 206 13.03 -11.10 -14.73
N THR A 207 12.44 -9.96 -14.36
CA THR A 207 11.19 -9.90 -13.61
C THR A 207 10.01 -10.45 -14.42
N VAL A 208 9.14 -11.22 -13.77
CA VAL A 208 7.90 -11.67 -14.39
C VAL A 208 6.95 -10.48 -14.56
N THR A 209 6.37 -10.29 -15.74
CA THR A 209 5.51 -9.13 -16.02
C THR A 209 4.06 -9.52 -16.22
N ILE A 210 3.14 -8.77 -15.63
CA ILE A 210 1.69 -8.88 -15.82
C ILE A 210 1.18 -7.52 -16.31
N TYR A 211 0.37 -7.53 -17.37
CA TYR A 211 -0.13 -6.30 -18.01
C TYR A 211 -1.65 -6.31 -18.15
N ASP A 212 -2.28 -5.18 -17.78
CA ASP A 212 -3.69 -4.91 -18.03
C ASP A 212 -3.85 -3.59 -18.82
N PRO A 213 -4.26 -3.64 -20.11
CA PRO A 213 -4.36 -2.46 -20.97
C PRO A 213 -5.54 -1.52 -20.65
N SER A 214 -6.45 -1.91 -19.75
CA SER A 214 -7.61 -1.13 -19.32
C SER A 214 -7.89 -1.36 -17.85
N CYS A 215 -6.94 -0.96 -17.02
CA CYS A 215 -6.82 -1.45 -15.65
C CYS A 215 -7.85 -0.89 -14.67
N GLY A 216 -8.53 0.22 -14.99
CA GLY A 216 -9.46 0.86 -14.07
C GLY A 216 -8.75 1.24 -12.76
N SER A 217 -9.26 0.75 -11.63
CA SER A 217 -8.68 0.89 -10.28
C SER A 217 -7.58 -0.13 -9.98
N GLY A 218 -7.29 -1.03 -10.92
CA GLY A 218 -6.28 -2.08 -10.79
C GLY A 218 -6.84 -3.40 -10.27
N GLY A 219 -8.16 -3.60 -10.21
CA GLY A 219 -8.79 -4.79 -9.63
C GLY A 219 -8.25 -6.12 -10.18
N MET A 220 -8.05 -6.23 -11.49
CA MET A 220 -7.47 -7.42 -12.11
C MET A 220 -6.00 -7.65 -11.71
N LEU A 221 -5.20 -6.57 -11.65
CA LEU A 221 -3.79 -6.63 -11.25
C LEU A 221 -3.64 -6.99 -9.77
N LEU A 222 -4.57 -6.52 -8.92
CA LEU A 222 -4.63 -6.88 -7.50
C LEU A 222 -5.06 -8.33 -7.31
N ALA A 223 -6.03 -8.83 -8.08
CA ALA A 223 -6.42 -10.23 -8.08
C ALA A 223 -5.27 -11.14 -8.52
N ALA A 224 -4.54 -10.74 -9.56
CA ALA A 224 -3.31 -11.39 -10.00
C ALA A 224 -2.23 -11.43 -8.90
N ALA A 225 -2.07 -10.36 -8.13
CA ALA A 225 -1.16 -10.35 -7.00
C ALA A 225 -1.67 -11.22 -5.83
N ALA A 226 -2.97 -11.30 -5.62
CA ALA A 226 -3.59 -12.05 -4.52
C ALA A 226 -3.42 -13.57 -4.63
N ILE A 227 -3.26 -14.10 -5.84
CA ILE A 227 -3.01 -15.53 -6.06
C ILE A 227 -1.53 -15.92 -5.93
N LEU A 228 -0.63 -14.94 -5.83
CA LEU A 228 0.81 -15.18 -5.67
C LEU A 228 1.20 -15.19 -4.19
N PRO A 229 2.26 -15.91 -3.80
CA PRO A 229 2.83 -15.80 -2.46
C PRO A 229 3.15 -14.34 -2.13
N ARG A 230 2.64 -13.84 -0.99
CA ARG A 230 2.74 -12.43 -0.56
C ARG A 230 4.17 -11.88 -0.61
N TRP A 231 5.15 -12.70 -0.23
CA TRP A 231 6.56 -12.31 -0.21
C TRP A 231 7.10 -12.01 -1.61
N MET A 232 6.66 -12.72 -2.66
CA MET A 232 7.08 -12.44 -4.05
C MET A 232 6.61 -11.05 -4.49
N VAL A 233 5.37 -10.70 -4.13
CA VAL A 233 4.75 -9.42 -4.46
C VAL A 233 5.49 -8.28 -3.75
N VAL A 234 5.68 -8.40 -2.43
CA VAL A 234 6.34 -7.40 -1.59
C VAL A 234 7.80 -7.17 -2.01
N MET A 235 8.51 -8.23 -2.38
CA MET A 235 9.89 -8.14 -2.88
C MET A 235 9.98 -7.58 -4.30
N GLY A 236 8.87 -7.49 -5.04
CA GLY A 236 8.86 -7.01 -6.43
C GLY A 236 9.40 -8.02 -7.43
N LEU A 237 9.21 -9.32 -7.18
CA LEU A 237 9.58 -10.39 -8.14
C LEU A 237 8.64 -10.47 -9.34
N VAL A 238 7.48 -9.84 -9.23
CA VAL A 238 6.52 -9.67 -10.30
C VAL A 238 6.26 -8.17 -10.48
N ALA A 239 6.35 -7.72 -11.73
CA ALA A 239 6.06 -6.37 -12.16
C ALA A 239 4.67 -6.31 -12.79
N PHE A 240 3.83 -5.44 -12.27
CA PHE A 240 2.46 -5.20 -12.68
C PHE A 240 2.37 -3.87 -13.40
N TYR A 241 1.86 -3.91 -14.63
CA TYR A 241 1.70 -2.76 -15.49
C TYR A 241 0.22 -2.57 -15.83
N GLY A 242 -0.27 -1.36 -15.70
CA GLY A 242 -1.64 -0.99 -16.04
C GLY A 242 -1.65 0.21 -16.98
N GLN A 243 -2.56 0.19 -17.95
CA GLN A 243 -2.91 1.35 -18.77
C GLN A 243 -4.39 1.66 -18.58
N ASP A 244 -4.73 2.94 -18.52
CA ASP A 244 -6.12 3.40 -18.55
C ASP A 244 -6.21 4.78 -19.20
N LEU A 245 -7.37 5.12 -19.75
CA LEU A 245 -7.64 6.45 -20.32
C LEU A 245 -7.86 7.51 -19.23
N SER A 246 -8.43 7.11 -18.09
CA SER A 246 -8.75 8.00 -16.98
C SER A 246 -7.56 8.20 -16.06
N ARG A 247 -7.17 9.47 -15.86
CA ARG A 247 -6.10 9.82 -14.92
C ARG A 247 -6.43 9.35 -13.50
N ASP A 248 -7.69 9.45 -13.08
CA ASP A 248 -8.10 8.99 -11.76
C ASP A 248 -8.03 7.47 -11.63
N CYS A 249 -8.36 6.73 -12.69
CA CYS A 249 -8.18 5.27 -12.74
C CYS A 249 -6.69 4.90 -12.62
N THR A 250 -5.82 5.54 -13.40
CA THR A 250 -4.37 5.30 -13.29
C THR A 250 -3.83 5.60 -11.89
N ARG A 251 -4.30 6.66 -11.22
CA ARG A 251 -3.91 6.97 -9.84
C ARG A 251 -4.46 5.98 -8.83
N MET A 252 -5.73 5.58 -8.94
CA MET A 252 -6.31 4.54 -8.08
C MET A 252 -5.51 3.25 -8.18
N THR A 253 -5.16 2.83 -9.41
CA THR A 253 -4.30 1.67 -9.65
C THR A 253 -2.95 1.84 -8.94
N GLN A 254 -2.26 2.98 -9.12
CA GLN A 254 -0.99 3.24 -8.46
C GLN A 254 -1.09 3.21 -6.93
N ILE A 255 -2.12 3.83 -6.36
CA ILE A 255 -2.33 3.86 -4.91
C ILE A 255 -2.60 2.46 -4.39
N ASN A 256 -3.52 1.70 -4.99
CA ASN A 256 -3.78 0.32 -4.59
C ASN A 256 -2.49 -0.53 -4.67
N MET A 257 -1.70 -0.40 -5.75
CA MET A 257 -0.42 -1.10 -5.87
C MET A 257 0.56 -0.74 -4.76
N MET A 258 0.68 0.54 -4.41
CA MET A 258 1.54 1.01 -3.31
C MET A 258 1.06 0.47 -1.97
N LEU A 259 -0.23 0.61 -1.68
CA LEU A 259 -0.88 0.15 -0.46
C LEU A 259 -0.62 -1.34 -0.20
N PHE A 260 -0.71 -2.17 -1.24
CA PHE A 260 -0.45 -3.61 -1.13
C PHE A 260 0.99 -4.01 -1.48
N GLY A 261 1.90 -3.05 -1.70
CA GLY A 261 3.33 -3.32 -1.85
C GLY A 261 3.76 -3.98 -3.15
N LEU A 262 2.93 -3.94 -4.20
CA LEU A 262 3.28 -4.43 -5.54
C LEU A 262 4.45 -3.61 -6.13
N ASN A 263 5.13 -4.14 -7.15
CA ASN A 263 6.24 -3.44 -7.84
C ASN A 263 7.40 -3.01 -6.92
N GLY A 264 7.63 -3.77 -5.83
CA GLY A 264 8.68 -3.49 -4.86
C GLY A 264 8.36 -2.35 -3.89
N TRP A 265 7.14 -1.79 -3.91
CA TRP A 265 6.70 -0.82 -2.92
C TRP A 265 6.68 -1.41 -1.51
N GLY A 266 6.39 -2.70 -1.37
CA GLY A 266 6.42 -3.39 -0.08
C GLY A 266 7.80 -3.30 0.55
N LEU A 267 8.84 -3.73 -0.18
CA LEU A 267 10.22 -3.61 0.28
C LEU A 267 10.62 -2.15 0.59
N ARG A 268 10.25 -1.19 -0.28
CA ARG A 268 10.53 0.24 -0.06
C ARG A 268 9.92 0.74 1.25
N PHE A 269 8.66 0.40 1.54
CA PHE A 269 8.00 0.80 2.78
C PHE A 269 8.58 0.08 4.00
N THR A 270 8.88 -1.21 3.91
CA THR A 270 9.53 -1.95 4.99
C THR A 270 10.88 -1.34 5.36
N THR A 271 11.73 -1.04 4.37
CA THR A 271 13.03 -0.39 4.59
C THR A 271 12.86 1.02 5.15
N ALA A 272 11.91 1.80 4.62
CA ALA A 272 11.60 3.13 5.12
C ALA A 272 11.15 3.13 6.59
N MET A 273 10.29 2.18 6.98
CA MET A 273 9.86 2.01 8.36
C MET A 273 11.01 1.63 9.29
N ALA A 274 11.92 0.76 8.84
CA ALA A 274 13.12 0.43 9.59
C ALA A 274 14.00 1.66 9.84
N HIS A 275 14.25 2.47 8.79
CA HIS A 275 14.97 3.74 8.90
C HIS A 275 14.31 4.71 9.88
N LEU A 276 12.99 4.89 9.82
CA LEU A 276 12.28 5.77 10.74
C LEU A 276 12.40 5.31 12.20
N ARG A 277 12.30 4.01 12.48
CA ARG A 277 12.41 3.46 13.85
C ARG A 277 13.76 3.75 14.50
N GLU A 278 14.81 3.72 13.71
CA GLU A 278 16.19 3.97 14.13
C GLU A 278 16.56 5.46 14.15
N SER A 279 15.75 6.30 13.53
CA SER A 279 16.01 7.74 13.38
C SER A 279 16.03 8.49 14.73
N PRO A 280 16.78 9.62 14.82
CA PRO A 280 16.77 10.49 16.00
C PRO A 280 15.37 11.02 16.35
N LEU A 281 14.51 11.22 15.35
CA LEU A 281 13.13 11.67 15.52
C LEU A 281 12.31 10.65 16.31
N ALA A 282 12.41 9.37 15.98
CA ALA A 282 11.72 8.31 16.72
C ALA A 282 12.23 8.16 18.17
N LYS A 283 13.52 8.46 18.41
CA LYS A 283 14.07 8.50 19.78
C LYS A 283 13.43 9.62 20.60
N ARG A 284 13.34 10.84 20.05
CA ARG A 284 12.63 11.97 20.69
C ARG A 284 11.17 11.64 21.00
N PHE A 285 10.42 11.11 20.04
CA PHE A 285 9.02 10.73 20.28
C PHE A 285 8.87 9.69 21.39
N ARG A 286 9.75 8.68 21.47
CA ARG A 286 9.74 7.69 22.56
C ARG A 286 10.11 8.28 23.93
N GLU A 287 10.93 9.32 23.95
CA GLU A 287 11.34 10.00 25.19
C GLU A 287 10.28 11.01 25.67
N GLU A 288 9.56 11.64 24.75
CA GLU A 288 8.53 12.66 25.04
C GLU A 288 7.13 12.05 25.28
N VAL A 289 6.84 10.85 24.77
CA VAL A 289 5.56 10.14 24.96
C VAL A 289 5.75 8.99 25.96
N PRO A 290 5.06 8.96 27.11
CA PRO A 290 5.25 7.93 28.12
C PRO A 290 4.89 6.53 27.61
N PRO A 291 5.55 5.46 28.11
CA PRO A 291 5.40 4.08 27.63
C PRO A 291 3.99 3.47 27.80
N THR A 292 3.07 4.18 28.47
CA THR A 292 1.66 3.81 28.64
C THR A 292 0.74 4.43 27.59
N ALA A 293 1.24 5.28 26.70
CA ALA A 293 0.47 5.69 25.53
C ALA A 293 0.33 4.48 24.58
N PRO A 294 -0.86 4.22 24.02
CA PRO A 294 -1.00 3.16 23.02
C PRO A 294 0.04 3.40 21.92
N GLU A 295 0.78 2.34 21.55
CA GLU A 295 1.84 2.45 20.53
C GLU A 295 1.31 3.29 19.35
N PRO A 296 2.06 4.30 18.88
CA PRO A 296 1.66 5.01 17.67
C PRO A 296 1.44 3.97 16.58
N MET A 297 0.32 4.07 15.87
CA MET A 297 -0.13 3.13 14.86
C MET A 297 0.83 3.04 13.68
N ILE A 298 1.96 2.38 13.89
CA ILE A 298 2.99 2.10 12.90
C ILE A 298 3.39 0.65 13.18
N ALA A 299 2.55 -0.25 12.67
CA ALA A 299 2.64 -1.71 12.72
C ALA A 299 4.02 -2.20 13.16
N SER A 300 4.17 -2.49 14.44
CA SER A 300 5.30 -3.24 14.98
C SER A 300 5.35 -4.58 14.24
N VAL A 301 6.32 -4.73 13.34
CA VAL A 301 6.75 -6.05 12.86
C VAL A 301 7.48 -6.65 14.05
N SER A 302 6.72 -7.34 14.91
CA SER A 302 7.27 -8.16 15.97
C SER A 302 7.74 -9.47 15.34
N VAL A 303 9.02 -9.76 15.48
CA VAL A 303 9.47 -11.15 15.50
C VAL A 303 9.04 -11.68 16.86
N CYS A 304 8.11 -12.63 16.87
CA CYS A 304 7.52 -13.22 18.07
C CYS A 304 8.60 -13.60 19.11
N PRO A 305 8.34 -13.38 20.42
CA PRO A 305 7.78 -14.49 21.20
C PRO A 305 6.69 -14.11 22.23
N THR A 306 5.64 -14.94 22.24
CA THR A 306 4.69 -15.37 23.31
C THR A 306 4.25 -14.47 24.48
N ASP A 307 2.92 -14.46 24.65
CA ASP A 307 2.07 -14.31 25.86
C ASP A 307 1.88 -12.93 26.55
N THR A 308 0.66 -12.37 26.48
CA THR A 308 -0.34 -12.18 27.58
C THR A 308 -1.44 -11.12 27.29
N MET A 309 -2.58 -11.22 28.00
CA MET A 309 -3.93 -10.65 27.82
C MET A 309 -4.20 -9.18 28.31
N TYR A 310 -5.08 -8.45 27.57
CA TYR A 310 -6.14 -7.41 27.90
C TYR A 310 -5.85 -6.21 28.87
N PRO A 311 -6.68 -5.11 28.98
CA PRO A 311 -7.84 -4.60 28.21
C PRO A 311 -7.86 -3.06 27.84
N ASP A 312 -8.87 -2.69 27.05
CA ASP A 312 -9.48 -1.38 26.64
C ASP A 312 -8.97 -0.01 27.16
N ILE A 313 -8.54 0.87 26.24
CA ILE A 313 -8.45 2.35 26.42
C ILE A 313 -8.80 3.09 25.11
N GLU A 314 -9.65 4.12 25.21
CA GLU A 314 -10.08 5.03 24.13
C GLU A 314 -8.90 5.77 23.47
N ILE A 315 -8.82 5.73 22.13
CA ILE A 315 -7.74 6.36 21.35
C ILE A 315 -8.27 7.58 20.58
N GLY A 316 -7.91 8.77 21.05
CA GLY A 316 -7.85 9.97 20.23
C GLY A 316 -6.47 10.09 19.60
N ALA A 317 -6.35 9.87 18.29
CA ALA A 317 -5.11 10.04 17.54
C ALA A 317 -5.28 11.15 16.49
N GLN A 318 -4.72 12.34 16.77
CA GLN A 318 -4.52 13.40 15.79
C GLN A 318 -3.15 13.21 15.12
N GLY A 319 -3.11 13.45 13.81
CA GLY A 319 -2.01 13.13 12.91
C GLY A 319 -0.71 13.87 13.20
N ALA A 320 0.39 13.12 13.24
CA ALA A 320 1.75 13.65 13.42
C ALA A 320 2.63 13.56 12.16
N LEU A 321 2.09 13.13 11.01
CA LEU A 321 2.84 13.08 9.74
C LEU A 321 2.65 14.32 8.85
N PHE A 322 1.68 15.19 9.15
CA PHE A 322 1.29 16.28 8.25
C PHE A 322 1.75 17.69 8.67
N ASN A 323 2.28 17.87 9.89
CA ASN A 323 2.63 19.19 10.43
C ASN A 323 4.13 19.34 10.72
N LEU A 324 4.97 19.26 9.68
CA LEU A 324 6.33 19.79 9.74
C LEU A 324 6.56 20.64 8.49
N HIS A 325 6.13 21.91 8.62
CA HIS A 325 6.53 23.01 7.75
C HIS A 325 7.96 23.46 8.07
#